data_AF-A0A7J9R613-F1
#
_entry.id   AF-A0A7J9R613-F1
#
_cell.length_a   1.000
_cell.length_b   1.000
_cell.length_c   1.000
_cell.angle_alpha   90.00
_cell.angle_beta   90.00
_cell.angle_gamma   90.00
#
_symmetry.space_group_name_H-M   'P 1'
#
loop_
_entity.id
_entity.type
_entity.pdbx_description
1 polymer ?
#
loop_
_entity_poly.entity_id
_entity_poly.type
_entity_poly.pdbx_seq_one_letter_code
_entity_poly.pdbx_strand_id
1 'polypeptide(L)'
;GTYYYICTVPGHRELGMVGEIIVVDSAAPAEAAAPTGVSHDFSVTFVESEDGFSDLAFDALTGEPGHNPDFVVNSGDEVTFTAINGGKGFHAFGVVASPDDFNNSLWGSEIASSAAPLKAGESGSVTFTAGAPGTYYYICTVPGHASLGMQGSFIVE
;
A
#
# COMPACT_ATOMS: atom_id res chain seq x y z
N GLY A 1 -3.00 -26.46 -8.36
CA GLY A 1 -2.72 -27.31 -9.53
C GLY A 1 -1.89 -26.59 -10.58
N THR A 2 -1.31 -27.35 -11.50
CA THR A 2 -0.60 -26.82 -12.67
C THR A 2 -1.57 -26.60 -13.84
N TYR A 3 -1.53 -25.42 -14.44
CA TYR A 3 -2.33 -24.99 -15.58
C TYR A 3 -1.40 -24.48 -16.69
N TYR A 4 -1.92 -24.37 -17.90
CA TYR A 4 -1.14 -23.85 -19.04
C TYR A 4 -1.93 -22.75 -19.74
N TYR A 5 -1.23 -21.70 -20.16
CA TYR A 5 -1.76 -20.72 -21.11
C TYR A 5 -1.07 -20.92 -22.45
N ILE A 6 -1.85 -20.81 -23.53
CA ILE A 6 -1.38 -21.03 -24.89
C ILE A 6 -1.76 -19.84 -25.77
N CYS A 7 -1.00 -19.64 -26.84
CA CYS A 7 -1.49 -18.85 -27.96
C CYS A 7 -2.50 -19.65 -28.77
N THR A 8 -3.65 -19.04 -29.08
CA THR A 8 -4.73 -19.66 -29.86
C THR A 8 -4.53 -19.55 -31.37
N VAL A 9 -3.49 -18.84 -31.83
CA VAL A 9 -3.14 -18.76 -33.26
C VAL A 9 -2.66 -20.13 -33.75
N PRO A 10 -3.19 -20.64 -34.88
CA PRO A 10 -2.75 -21.91 -35.45
C PRO A 10 -1.22 -21.98 -35.61
N GLY A 11 -0.62 -23.07 -35.14
CA GLY A 11 0.83 -23.31 -35.18
C GLY A 11 1.65 -22.68 -34.05
N HIS A 12 1.19 -21.63 -33.37
CA HIS A 12 2.02 -20.93 -32.37
C HIS A 12 2.30 -21.78 -31.12
N ARG A 13 1.34 -22.61 -30.69
CA ARG A 13 1.57 -23.56 -29.58
C ARG A 13 2.66 -24.58 -29.93
N GLU A 14 2.64 -25.11 -31.15
CA GLU A 14 3.59 -26.11 -31.64
C GLU A 14 5.00 -25.52 -31.79
N LEU A 15 5.08 -24.21 -32.02
CA LEU A 15 6.31 -23.42 -32.03
C LEU A 15 6.79 -22.98 -30.63
N GLY A 16 6.13 -23.45 -29.56
CA GLY A 16 6.56 -23.23 -28.17
C GLY A 16 5.89 -22.07 -27.44
N MET A 17 4.84 -21.46 -27.99
CA MET A 17 4.08 -20.39 -27.32
C MET A 17 3.07 -20.98 -26.31
N VAL A 18 3.61 -21.66 -25.31
CA VAL A 18 2.93 -22.24 -24.16
C VAL A 18 3.67 -21.83 -22.89
N GLY A 19 2.94 -21.34 -21.89
CA GLY A 19 3.49 -21.06 -20.57
C GLY A 19 2.77 -21.87 -19.49
N GLU A 20 3.49 -22.14 -18.41
CA GLU A 20 2.99 -22.87 -17.24
C GLU A 20 2.56 -21.89 -16.14
N ILE A 21 1.42 -22.17 -15.51
CA ILE A 21 0.91 -21.49 -14.33
C ILE A 21 0.82 -22.53 -13.22
N ILE A 22 1.60 -22.33 -12.16
CA ILE A 22 1.53 -23.17 -10.96
C ILE A 22 0.64 -22.45 -9.95
N VAL A 23 -0.57 -22.97 -9.71
CA VAL A 23 -1.41 -22.52 -8.60
C VAL A 23 -1.10 -23.43 -7.42
N VAL A 24 -0.49 -22.91 -6.38
CA VAL A 24 -0.38 -23.62 -5.10
C VAL A 24 -1.64 -23.35 -4.27
N ASP A 25 -1.94 -24.20 -3.30
CA ASP A 25 -2.91 -23.80 -2.27
C ASP A 25 -2.36 -22.54 -1.61
N SER A 26 -3.14 -21.46 -1.63
CA SER A 26 -2.87 -20.34 -0.75
C SER A 26 -2.83 -20.92 0.66
N ALA A 27 -1.69 -20.78 1.36
CA ALA A 27 -1.67 -20.99 2.81
C ALA A 27 -2.91 -20.27 3.36
N ALA A 28 -3.67 -20.95 4.23
CA ALA A 28 -4.80 -20.30 4.89
C ALA A 28 -4.31 -18.93 5.36
N PRO A 29 -5.01 -17.82 5.04
CA PRO A 29 -4.59 -16.51 5.50
C PRO A 29 -4.29 -16.63 6.98
N ALA A 30 -3.12 -16.16 7.41
CA ALA A 30 -2.82 -16.12 8.82
C ALA A 30 -4.00 -15.43 9.52
N GLU A 31 -4.50 -15.98 10.61
CA GLU A 31 -5.65 -15.37 11.28
C GLU A 31 -5.16 -14.16 12.09
N ALA A 32 -5.94 -13.08 12.11
CA ALA A 32 -5.60 -11.92 12.94
C ALA A 32 -5.60 -12.33 14.42
N ALA A 33 -4.56 -11.93 15.15
CA ALA A 33 -4.48 -12.13 16.58
C ALA A 33 -5.48 -11.23 17.34
N ALA A 34 -5.81 -11.62 18.57
CA ALA A 34 -6.56 -10.74 19.48
C ALA A 34 -5.74 -9.48 19.82
N PRO A 35 -6.39 -8.37 20.20
CA PRO A 35 -5.69 -7.14 20.58
C PRO A 35 -4.61 -7.39 21.63
N THR A 36 -3.38 -6.96 21.35
CA THR A 36 -2.22 -7.18 22.22
C THR A 36 -2.16 -6.20 23.39
N GLY A 37 -2.80 -5.03 23.23
CA GLY A 37 -2.69 -3.89 24.13
C GLY A 37 -1.42 -3.06 23.94
N VAL A 38 -0.62 -3.36 22.91
CA VAL A 38 0.50 -2.52 22.47
C VAL A 38 -0.04 -1.50 21.46
N SER A 39 0.32 -0.23 21.63
CA SER A 39 -0.06 0.85 20.71
C SER A 39 1.18 1.45 20.06
N HIS A 40 1.09 1.77 18.77
CA HIS A 40 2.11 2.47 17.99
C HIS A 40 1.55 3.77 17.44
N ASP A 41 2.36 4.83 17.50
CA ASP A 41 2.04 6.13 16.90
C ASP A 41 3.02 6.41 15.75
N PHE A 42 2.51 6.44 14.53
CA PHE A 42 3.28 6.71 13.32
C PHE A 42 2.81 8.00 12.64
N SER A 43 3.73 8.65 11.93
CA SER A 43 3.41 9.79 11.09
C SER A 43 4.14 9.69 9.76
N VAL A 44 3.45 10.05 8.68
CA VAL A 44 4.04 10.22 7.35
C VAL A 44 3.64 11.55 6.75
N THR A 45 4.53 12.14 5.97
CA THR A 45 4.32 13.39 5.25
C THR A 45 4.31 13.13 3.76
N PHE A 46 3.22 13.46 3.06
CA PHE A 46 3.21 13.46 1.60
C PHE A 46 4.15 14.56 1.09
N VAL A 47 5.10 14.18 0.24
CA VAL A 47 6.05 15.08 -0.42
C VAL A 47 6.09 14.81 -1.92
N GLU A 48 6.44 15.83 -2.70
CA GLU A 48 6.49 15.76 -4.16
C GLU A 48 7.68 16.54 -4.71
N SER A 49 8.16 16.16 -5.89
CA SER A 49 9.18 16.91 -6.64
C SER A 49 8.73 18.34 -6.92
N GLU A 50 9.66 19.25 -7.22
CA GLU A 50 9.33 20.67 -7.45
C GLU A 50 8.29 20.91 -8.56
N ASP A 51 8.30 20.05 -9.58
CA ASP A 51 7.34 20.05 -10.69
C ASP A 51 5.98 19.42 -10.32
N GLY A 52 5.90 18.72 -9.19
CA GLY A 52 4.68 18.26 -8.51
C GLY A 52 4.14 16.91 -8.93
N PHE A 53 4.75 16.23 -9.90
CA PHE A 53 4.20 14.96 -10.43
C PHE A 53 5.24 13.96 -10.94
N SER A 54 6.51 14.34 -11.03
CA SER A 54 7.56 13.43 -11.52
C SER A 54 8.05 12.45 -10.44
N ASP A 55 7.97 12.83 -9.18
CA ASP A 55 8.27 11.98 -8.03
C ASP A 55 7.32 12.32 -6.89
N LEU A 56 6.59 11.32 -6.42
CA LEU A 56 5.65 11.43 -5.31
C LEU A 56 6.11 10.45 -4.23
N ALA A 57 6.25 10.89 -2.98
CA ALA A 57 6.77 10.04 -1.91
C ALA A 57 6.21 10.40 -0.53
N PHE A 58 6.57 9.59 0.45
CA PHE A 58 6.39 9.85 1.87
C PHE A 58 7.74 10.21 2.51
N ASP A 59 7.72 11.26 3.32
CA ASP A 59 8.79 11.81 4.16
C ASP A 59 10.03 12.36 3.42
N ALA A 60 10.50 11.70 2.36
CA ALA A 60 11.60 12.16 1.52
C ALA A 60 11.44 11.69 0.07
N LEU A 61 12.00 12.47 -0.86
CA LEU A 61 12.01 12.13 -2.29
C LEU A 61 12.91 10.94 -2.60
N THR A 62 12.75 10.36 -3.79
CA THR A 62 13.51 9.19 -4.22
C THR A 62 15.02 9.48 -4.17
N GLY A 63 15.75 8.65 -3.41
CA GLY A 63 17.20 8.76 -3.22
C GLY A 63 17.63 9.53 -1.97
N GLU A 64 16.69 10.14 -1.24
CA GLU A 64 16.96 10.82 0.02
C GLU A 64 16.76 9.91 1.24
N PRO A 65 17.47 10.15 2.36
CA PRO A 65 17.28 9.38 3.59
C PRO A 65 15.86 9.50 4.15
N GLY A 66 15.25 8.37 4.48
CA GLY A 66 13.89 8.33 5.04
C GLY A 66 12.79 8.30 3.99
N HIS A 67 13.11 8.12 2.70
CA HIS A 67 12.14 7.88 1.65
C HIS A 67 11.30 6.62 1.93
N ASN A 68 9.97 6.78 1.97
CA ASN A 68 8.99 5.70 2.12
C ASN A 68 9.40 4.65 3.17
N PRO A 69 9.48 5.02 4.47
CA PRO A 69 9.98 4.12 5.50
C PRO A 69 9.09 2.88 5.66
N ASP A 70 9.68 1.73 6.00
CA ASP A 70 8.89 0.56 6.37
C ASP A 70 8.36 0.72 7.81
N PHE A 71 7.11 0.30 8.02
CA PHE A 71 6.53 0.18 9.36
C PHE A 71 6.33 -1.29 9.70
N VAL A 72 6.75 -1.70 10.89
CA VAL A 72 6.65 -3.08 11.36
C VAL A 72 5.89 -3.10 12.69
N VAL A 73 4.84 -3.91 12.77
CA VAL A 73 4.02 -4.11 13.97
C VAL A 73 3.67 -5.59 14.12
N ASN A 74 3.14 -5.99 15.27
CA ASN A 74 2.60 -7.35 15.43
C ASN A 74 1.11 -7.39 15.10
N SER A 75 0.63 -8.56 14.69
CA SER A 75 -0.80 -8.82 14.59
C SER A 75 -1.50 -8.51 15.92
N GLY A 76 -2.62 -7.77 15.85
CA GLY A 76 -3.38 -7.34 17.03
C GLY A 76 -2.85 -6.09 17.73
N ASP A 77 -1.73 -5.50 17.29
CA ASP A 77 -1.29 -4.20 17.79
C ASP A 77 -2.25 -3.08 17.36
N GLU A 78 -2.43 -2.08 18.21
CA GLU A 78 -3.14 -0.85 17.86
C GLU A 78 -2.17 0.12 17.18
N VAL A 79 -2.60 0.73 16.08
CA VAL A 79 -1.79 1.63 15.28
C VAL A 79 -2.57 2.92 15.04
N THR A 80 -1.99 4.03 15.49
CA THR A 80 -2.44 5.37 15.13
C THR A 80 -1.52 5.92 14.04
N PHE A 81 -2.07 6.16 12.86
CA PHE A 81 -1.38 6.86 11.79
C PHE A 81 -1.81 8.32 11.74
N THR A 82 -0.85 9.20 11.52
CA THR A 82 -1.07 10.60 11.14
C THR A 82 -0.50 10.84 9.76
N ALA A 83 -1.31 11.32 8.83
CA ALA A 83 -0.86 11.68 7.49
C ALA A 83 -0.94 13.20 7.32
N ILE A 84 0.17 13.81 6.88
CA ILE A 84 0.31 15.26 6.70
C ILE A 84 0.54 15.53 5.21
N ASN A 85 -0.25 16.40 4.61
CA ASN A 85 0.03 16.85 3.25
C ASN A 85 1.06 18.00 3.27
N GLY A 86 2.34 17.65 3.14
CA GLY A 86 3.45 18.61 3.03
C GLY A 86 3.66 19.13 1.60
N GLY A 87 2.98 18.54 0.62
CA GLY A 87 3.03 18.89 -0.79
C GLY A 87 2.03 19.98 -1.19
N LYS A 88 1.97 20.24 -2.50
CA LYS A 88 1.00 21.09 -3.20
C LYS A 88 -0.17 20.27 -3.74
N GLY A 89 0.05 18.99 -4.07
CA GLY A 89 -0.92 18.05 -4.58
C GLY A 89 -2.02 17.70 -3.58
N PHE A 90 -2.99 16.93 -4.05
CA PHE A 90 -4.05 16.38 -3.20
C PHE A 90 -3.72 14.94 -2.84
N HIS A 91 -3.85 14.60 -1.56
CA HIS A 91 -3.45 13.29 -1.05
C HIS A 91 -4.51 12.71 -0.12
N ALA A 92 -4.58 11.38 -0.10
CA ALA A 92 -5.41 10.60 0.81
C ALA A 92 -4.63 9.33 1.15
N PHE A 93 -4.79 8.81 2.36
CA PHE A 93 -3.99 7.70 2.89
C PHE A 93 -4.86 6.45 3.07
N GLY A 94 -4.24 5.28 2.94
CA GLY A 94 -4.81 4.02 3.42
C GLY A 94 -3.79 2.89 3.35
N VAL A 95 -4.00 1.85 4.15
CA VAL A 95 -3.25 0.59 4.09
C VAL A 95 -4.00 -0.41 3.22
N VAL A 96 -3.33 -1.06 2.28
CA VAL A 96 -3.92 -1.97 1.28
C VAL A 96 -3.11 -3.27 1.18
N ALA A 97 -3.75 -4.34 0.69
CA ALA A 97 -3.06 -5.60 0.43
C ALA A 97 -2.13 -5.56 -0.78
N SER A 98 -2.38 -4.66 -1.73
CA SER A 98 -1.58 -4.44 -2.93
C SER A 98 -1.60 -2.97 -3.32
N PRO A 99 -0.47 -2.35 -3.73
CA PRO A 99 -0.42 -0.94 -4.09
C PRO A 99 -1.34 -0.54 -5.25
N ASP A 100 -1.66 -1.49 -6.13
CA ASP A 100 -2.56 -1.28 -7.26
C ASP A 100 -4.04 -1.27 -6.84
N ASP A 101 -4.36 -1.72 -5.63
CA ASP A 101 -5.72 -1.86 -5.12
C ASP A 101 -6.15 -0.67 -4.23
N PHE A 102 -5.97 0.54 -4.76
CA PHE A 102 -6.20 1.80 -4.03
C PHE A 102 -7.64 2.08 -3.60
N ASN A 103 -8.60 1.22 -3.96
CA ASN A 103 -10.00 1.33 -3.54
C ASN A 103 -10.35 0.46 -2.33
N ASN A 104 -9.46 -0.46 -1.92
CA ASN A 104 -9.73 -1.44 -0.88
C ASN A 104 -8.76 -1.28 0.29
N SER A 105 -8.92 -0.16 1.00
CA SER A 105 -8.22 0.07 2.25
C SER A 105 -8.68 -0.91 3.34
N LEU A 106 -7.73 -1.34 4.15
CA LEU A 106 -7.89 -2.36 5.17
C LEU A 106 -8.09 -1.72 6.54
N TRP A 107 -8.81 -2.43 7.41
CA TRP A 107 -8.95 -2.14 8.84
C TRP A 107 -9.50 -0.75 9.19
N GLY A 108 -10.14 -0.07 8.24
CA GLY A 108 -10.59 1.31 8.47
C GLY A 108 -9.43 2.30 8.59
N SER A 109 -8.30 2.03 7.91
CA SER A 109 -7.07 2.83 7.95
C SER A 109 -7.11 4.10 7.09
N GLU A 110 -8.26 4.46 6.53
CA GLU A 110 -8.38 5.57 5.61
C GLU A 110 -8.22 6.93 6.32
N ILE A 111 -7.43 7.82 5.71
CA ILE A 111 -7.45 9.25 6.04
C ILE A 111 -7.79 10.00 4.77
N ALA A 112 -8.91 10.72 4.82
CA ALA A 112 -9.52 11.38 3.66
C ALA A 112 -9.89 10.37 2.54
N SER A 113 -10.21 10.87 1.34
CA SER A 113 -10.51 10.01 0.19
C SER A 113 -10.20 10.72 -1.12
N SER A 114 -10.16 10.01 -2.25
CA SER A 114 -10.02 10.63 -3.57
C SER A 114 -11.16 11.61 -3.92
N ALA A 115 -12.34 11.46 -3.31
CA ALA A 115 -13.48 12.37 -3.48
C ALA A 115 -13.39 13.63 -2.60
N ALA A 116 -12.66 13.55 -1.48
CA ALA A 116 -12.45 14.64 -0.54
C ALA A 116 -11.04 14.53 0.07
N PRO A 117 -9.99 14.82 -0.70
CA PRO A 117 -8.60 14.61 -0.29
C PRO A 117 -8.10 15.72 0.62
N LEU A 118 -7.01 15.45 1.34
CA LEU A 118 -6.25 16.45 2.09
C LEU A 118 -5.66 17.46 1.10
N LYS A 119 -5.86 18.73 1.37
CA LYS A 119 -5.23 19.86 0.67
C LYS A 119 -3.85 20.15 1.27
N ALA A 120 -3.05 20.94 0.56
CA ALA A 120 -1.75 21.39 1.04
C ALA A 120 -1.83 21.96 2.46
N GLY A 121 -1.00 21.44 3.36
CA GLY A 121 -0.94 21.81 4.78
C GLY A 121 -2.03 21.20 5.67
N GLU A 122 -3.00 20.47 5.11
CA GLU A 122 -3.97 19.71 5.90
C GLU A 122 -3.37 18.38 6.37
N SER A 123 -3.93 17.85 7.45
CA SER A 123 -3.57 16.54 7.99
C SER A 123 -4.80 15.81 8.51
N GLY A 124 -4.66 14.51 8.73
CA GLY A 124 -5.65 13.70 9.43
C GLY A 124 -5.00 12.56 10.17
N SER A 125 -5.77 11.89 11.02
CA SER A 125 -5.31 10.74 11.80
C SER A 125 -6.41 9.70 11.92
N VAL A 126 -5.99 8.44 12.05
CA VAL A 126 -6.84 7.27 12.18
C VAL A 126 -6.18 6.26 13.10
N THR A 127 -6.97 5.53 13.87
CA THR A 127 -6.51 4.43 14.73
C THR A 127 -7.20 3.15 14.31
N PHE A 128 -6.42 2.09 14.10
CA PHE A 128 -6.91 0.76 13.73
C PHE A 128 -6.11 -0.34 14.42
N THR A 129 -6.63 -1.56 14.40
CA THR A 129 -5.91 -2.75 14.89
C THR A 129 -5.29 -3.50 13.71
N ALA A 130 -4.00 -3.80 13.77
CA ALA A 130 -3.29 -4.55 12.74
C ALA A 130 -3.89 -5.97 12.62
N GLY A 131 -4.16 -6.38 11.39
CA GLY A 131 -4.81 -7.66 11.10
C GLY A 131 -3.85 -8.85 11.11
N ALA A 132 -4.07 -9.78 10.19
CA ALA A 132 -3.26 -10.97 10.01
C ALA A 132 -1.79 -10.64 9.68
N PRO A 133 -0.82 -11.46 10.15
CA PRO A 133 0.57 -11.39 9.69
C PRO A 133 0.67 -11.41 8.16
N GLY A 134 1.53 -10.56 7.62
CA GLY A 134 1.71 -10.38 6.18
C GLY A 134 2.35 -9.04 5.81
N THR A 135 2.68 -8.92 4.53
CA THR A 135 3.14 -7.66 3.94
C THR A 135 1.97 -6.95 3.29
N TYR A 136 1.72 -5.73 3.76
CA TYR A 136 0.75 -4.79 3.23
C TYR A 136 1.49 -3.52 2.81
N TYR A 137 0.75 -2.55 2.29
CA TYR A 137 1.31 -1.31 1.78
C TYR A 137 0.49 -0.13 2.27
N TYR A 138 1.15 0.89 2.81
CA TYR A 138 0.51 2.18 3.00
C TYR A 138 0.73 3.01 1.75
N ILE A 139 -0.33 3.63 1.23
CA ILE A 139 -0.30 4.29 -0.07
C ILE A 139 -1.02 5.63 -0.07
N CYS A 140 -0.75 6.43 -1.09
CA CYS A 140 -1.70 7.46 -1.49
C CYS A 140 -2.85 6.84 -2.29
N THR A 141 -4.09 6.92 -1.79
CA THR A 141 -5.29 6.31 -2.43
C THR A 141 -5.87 7.14 -3.57
N VAL A 142 -5.25 8.28 -3.90
CA VAL A 142 -5.58 9.03 -5.12
C VAL A 142 -5.11 8.23 -6.34
N PRO A 143 -5.99 7.95 -7.33
CA PRO A 143 -5.64 7.11 -8.46
C PRO A 143 -4.34 7.55 -9.16
N GLY A 144 -3.42 6.61 -9.35
CA GLY A 144 -2.12 6.83 -10.01
C GLY A 144 -0.99 7.31 -9.10
N HIS A 145 -1.27 7.89 -7.92
CA HIS A 145 -0.20 8.43 -7.07
C HIS A 145 0.72 7.34 -6.50
N ALA A 146 0.17 6.19 -6.10
CA ALA A 146 0.96 5.05 -5.66
C ALA A 146 1.94 4.55 -6.75
N SER A 147 1.50 4.54 -8.02
CA SER A 147 2.35 4.15 -9.15
C SER A 147 3.45 5.17 -9.49
N LEU A 148 3.30 6.41 -9.01
CA LEU A 148 4.31 7.47 -9.12
C LEU A 148 5.25 7.54 -7.91
N GLY A 149 5.13 6.59 -6.97
CA GLY A 149 6.07 6.42 -5.85
C GLY A 149 5.45 6.54 -4.45
N MET A 150 4.20 7.01 -4.31
CA MET A 150 3.56 7.13 -2.97
C MET A 150 3.03 5.80 -2.45
N GLN A 151 3.97 4.91 -2.14
CA GLN A 151 3.74 3.62 -1.52
C GLN A 151 4.94 3.23 -0.65
N GLY A 152 4.71 2.63 0.51
CA GLY A 152 5.73 1.98 1.32
C GLY A 152 5.18 0.75 2.03
N SER A 153 6.05 -0.03 2.66
CA SER A 153 5.64 -1.31 3.26
C SER A 153 5.05 -1.11 4.65
N PHE A 154 3.94 -1.78 4.91
CA PHE A 154 3.37 -1.97 6.24
C PHE A 154 3.40 -3.47 6.55
N ILE A 155 4.28 -3.88 7.45
CA ILE A 155 4.58 -5.28 7.74
C ILE A 155 3.93 -5.64 9.07
N VAL A 156 3.12 -6.69 9.05
CA VAL A 156 2.53 -7.28 10.24
C VAL A 156 3.23 -8.61 10.50
N GLU A 157 3.86 -8.75 11.67
CA GLU A 157 4.50 -9.99 12.15
C GLU A 157 3.54 -10.85 13.00
#